data_AF-A0A453A803-F1
#
_entry.id   AF-A0A453A803-F1
#
_cell.length_a   1.000
_cell.length_b   1.000
_cell.length_c   1.000
_cell.angle_alpha   90.00
_cell.angle_beta   90.00
_cell.angle_gamma   90.00
#
_symmetry.space_group_name_H-M   'P 1'
#
loop_
_entity.id
_entity.type
_entity.pdbx_description
1 polymer ?
#
loop_
_entity_poly.entity_id
_entity_poly.type
_entity_poly.pdbx_seq_one_letter_code
_entity_poly.pdbx_strand_id
1 'polypeptide(L)'
;RIMVDRTTLVVAHRLTTVRNADCISVVQQGKIVEQGSHDELVLNLDGAYSQLVLLQESHTEHKIDRRLSTPRSKSKSLSMKRSISGSIGNSSGHSFTLPFGLPSAIEFPGGNETHGQNQEELNGDGEVPKKAPMVQLALLNKPEVPILLLGSLAAAVHGVLFPVFGLILSGAIKAFYEQPDKLRKNTSFWGLMCVVMGIISIISIPAEFSLFGLAGGKLIERIRALSFQSIVHQEVAWFDDPRNSSGALGARLSIDSSNVRRLVGDNLSLMVQIISNLVTGVVIAIIADWKLALIIICVIPLTGIQGYANVKFLNGFSQDAKMMNEDASQVATDAVSSIRTVASFCSEKRITRIYEQKCEASKNQGFKTGIAGGIGFGFSFLMLYLTYGLCFYVGGQFVRHGKSNSRDVFEVFFALMLATLGVSQTSAMASDSKKSKGFSCLRICFAGSEV
;
A
#
# COMPACT_ATOMS: atom_id res chain seq x y z
N ARG A 1 -10.18 43.61 -28.17
CA ARG A 1 -9.11 44.15 -29.04
C ARG A 1 -7.75 43.71 -28.49
N ILE A 2 -7.35 42.44 -28.66
CA ILE A 2 -6.07 41.93 -28.13
C ILE A 2 -4.92 42.16 -29.13
N MET A 3 -5.25 42.33 -30.42
CA MET A 3 -4.30 42.41 -31.55
C MET A 3 -4.06 43.84 -32.08
N VAL A 4 -4.84 44.83 -31.62
CA VAL A 4 -4.73 46.22 -32.10
C VAL A 4 -3.46 46.85 -31.54
N ASP A 5 -2.69 47.55 -32.38
CA ASP A 5 -1.40 48.19 -32.07
C ASP A 5 -0.30 47.22 -31.60
N ARG A 6 -0.35 45.95 -32.04
CA ARG A 6 0.67 44.94 -31.74
C ARG A 6 0.98 44.10 -32.97
N THR A 7 2.26 43.91 -33.27
CA THR A 7 2.69 42.92 -34.25
C THR A 7 2.24 41.54 -33.77
N THR A 8 1.32 40.92 -34.52
CA THR A 8 0.69 39.66 -34.12
C THR A 8 0.97 38.60 -35.15
N LEU A 9 1.64 37.52 -34.74
CA LEU A 9 1.83 36.33 -35.57
C LEU A 9 0.79 35.29 -35.15
N VAL A 10 -0.08 34.90 -36.09
CA VAL A 10 -1.16 33.93 -35.86
C VAL A 10 -0.91 32.68 -36.70
N VAL A 11 -0.80 31.53 -36.04
CA VAL A 11 -0.83 30.22 -36.70
C VAL A 11 -2.23 29.67 -36.53
N ALA A 12 -3.00 29.56 -37.62
CA ALA A 12 -4.38 29.10 -37.57
C ALA A 12 -4.57 27.83 -38.41
N HIS A 13 -5.29 26.86 -37.85
CA HIS A 13 -5.81 25.72 -38.60
C HIS A 13 -7.12 26.02 -39.32
N ARG A 14 -7.80 27.14 -38.97
CA ARG A 14 -9.02 27.58 -39.63
C ARG A 14 -8.71 28.79 -40.49
N LEU A 15 -8.89 28.64 -41.80
CA LEU A 15 -8.63 29.71 -42.78
C LEU A 15 -9.50 30.94 -42.57
N THR A 16 -10.70 30.77 -42.01
CA THR A 16 -11.60 31.89 -41.62
C THR A 16 -10.96 32.84 -40.60
N THR A 17 -10.04 32.35 -39.76
CA THR A 17 -9.38 33.17 -38.73
C THR A 17 -8.29 34.08 -39.30
N VAL A 18 -7.70 33.71 -40.44
CA VAL A 18 -6.61 34.46 -41.09
C VAL A 18 -7.07 35.29 -42.29
N ARG A 19 -8.36 35.24 -42.64
CA ARG A 19 -8.93 35.97 -43.79
C ARG A 19 -8.66 37.48 -43.75
N ASN A 20 -8.73 38.07 -42.56
CA ASN A 20 -8.53 39.50 -42.35
C ASN A 20 -7.11 39.84 -41.87
N ALA A 21 -6.14 38.94 -42.06
CA ALA A 21 -4.75 39.22 -41.73
C ALA A 21 -4.12 40.10 -42.81
N ASP A 22 -3.26 41.04 -42.40
CA ASP A 22 -2.58 41.96 -43.33
C ASP A 22 -1.64 41.20 -44.30
N CYS A 23 -1.08 40.08 -43.86
CA CYS A 23 -0.23 39.21 -44.66
C CYS A 23 -0.39 37.75 -44.23
N ILE A 24 -0.55 36.86 -45.19
CA ILE A 24 -0.64 35.41 -44.99
C ILE A 24 0.60 34.78 -45.61
N SER A 25 1.32 33.96 -44.84
CA SER A 25 2.45 33.15 -45.33
C SER A 25 2.11 31.67 -45.29
N VAL A 26 2.20 30.99 -46.42
CA VAL A 26 1.97 29.55 -46.53
C VAL A 26 3.29 28.81 -46.39
N VAL A 27 3.35 27.85 -45.48
CA VAL A 27 4.54 27.05 -45.21
C VAL A 27 4.31 25.62 -45.70
N GLN A 28 5.19 25.15 -46.59
CA GLN A 28 5.21 23.77 -47.08
C GLN A 28 6.60 23.18 -46.88
N GLN A 29 6.69 22.01 -46.23
CA GLN A 29 7.97 21.33 -45.93
C GLN A 29 9.02 22.23 -45.24
N GLY A 30 8.58 23.13 -44.36
CA GLY A 30 9.46 24.04 -43.62
C GLY A 30 9.98 25.25 -44.41
N LYS A 31 9.47 25.48 -45.64
CA LYS A 31 9.78 26.67 -46.45
C LYS A 31 8.52 27.49 -46.71
N ILE A 32 8.66 28.81 -46.78
CA ILE A 32 7.57 29.70 -47.22
C ILE A 32 7.46 29.57 -48.73
N VAL A 33 6.29 29.13 -49.21
CA VAL A 33 6.03 28.91 -50.65
C VAL A 33 5.23 30.05 -51.28
N GLU A 34 4.35 30.68 -50.49
CA GLU A 34 3.49 31.78 -50.93
C GLU A 34 3.36 32.81 -49.80
N GLN A 35 3.27 34.08 -50.17
CA GLN A 35 3.07 35.18 -49.23
C GLN A 35 2.27 36.29 -49.92
N GLY A 36 1.19 36.77 -49.28
CA GLY A 36 0.32 37.81 -49.85
C GLY A 36 -0.91 38.08 -48.99
N SER A 37 -1.79 38.96 -49.46
CA SER A 37 -3.11 39.14 -48.85
C SER A 37 -4.06 37.98 -49.20
N HIS A 38 -5.17 37.83 -48.47
CA HIS A 38 -6.17 36.80 -48.79
C HIS A 38 -6.64 36.90 -50.25
N ASP A 39 -6.91 38.12 -50.72
CA ASP A 39 -7.44 38.35 -52.06
C ASP A 39 -6.40 38.01 -53.14
N GLU A 40 -5.11 38.25 -52.90
CA GLU A 40 -4.02 37.88 -53.80
C GLU A 40 -3.81 36.36 -53.88
N LEU A 41 -3.87 35.67 -52.74
CA LEU A 41 -3.56 34.24 -52.66
C LEU A 41 -4.69 33.34 -53.14
N VAL A 42 -5.95 33.81 -53.13
CA VAL A 42 -7.10 33.05 -53.67
C VAL A 42 -7.12 33.08 -55.20
N LEU A 43 -6.57 34.13 -55.83
CA LEU A 43 -6.54 34.25 -57.29
C LEU A 43 -5.68 33.17 -57.98
N ASN A 44 -4.67 32.64 -57.28
CA ASN A 44 -3.84 31.54 -57.77
C ASN A 44 -4.55 30.20 -57.54
N LEU A 45 -5.34 29.73 -58.51
CA LEU A 45 -6.12 28.47 -58.44
C LEU A 45 -5.28 27.21 -58.17
N ASP A 46 -4.03 27.18 -58.62
CA ASP A 46 -3.08 26.07 -58.35
C ASP A 46 -2.20 26.32 -57.12
N GLY A 47 -2.41 27.43 -56.41
CA GLY A 47 -1.64 27.82 -55.23
C GLY A 47 -1.93 26.96 -54.00
N ALA A 48 -0.94 26.85 -53.12
CA ALA A 48 -1.05 26.07 -51.89
C ALA A 48 -2.13 26.64 -50.94
N TYR A 49 -2.31 27.96 -50.90
CA TYR A 49 -3.36 28.59 -50.10
C TYR A 49 -4.78 28.28 -50.60
N SER A 50 -5.03 28.46 -51.90
CA SER A 50 -6.36 28.29 -52.51
C SER A 50 -6.83 26.83 -52.44
N GLN A 51 -5.92 25.87 -52.62
CA GLN A 51 -6.19 24.44 -52.42
C GLN A 51 -6.66 24.14 -50.98
N LEU A 52 -6.04 24.76 -49.96
CA LEU A 52 -6.45 24.60 -48.57
C LEU A 52 -7.84 25.20 -48.30
N VAL A 53 -8.17 26.34 -48.92
CA VAL A 53 -9.48 26.98 -48.81
C VAL A 53 -10.58 26.08 -49.38
N LEU A 54 -10.37 25.56 -50.60
CA LEU A 54 -11.29 24.64 -51.27
C LEU A 54 -11.52 23.35 -50.45
N LEU A 55 -10.46 22.80 -49.85
CA LEU A 55 -10.55 21.62 -48.99
C LEU A 55 -11.33 21.88 -47.68
N GLN A 56 -11.21 23.07 -47.08
CA GLN A 56 -11.99 23.42 -45.88
C GLN A 56 -13.47 23.73 -46.20
N GLU A 57 -13.76 24.36 -47.34
CA GLU A 57 -15.13 24.67 -47.77
C GLU A 57 -15.92 23.40 -48.09
N SER A 58 -15.33 22.48 -48.88
CA SER A 58 -15.93 21.18 -49.17
C SER A 58 -16.21 20.33 -47.91
N HIS A 59 -15.33 20.38 -46.91
CA HIS A 59 -15.56 19.72 -45.62
C HIS A 59 -16.69 20.37 -44.79
N THR A 60 -16.96 21.65 -45.00
CA THR A 60 -18.00 22.40 -44.29
C THR A 60 -19.37 22.12 -44.91
N GLU A 61 -19.46 22.06 -46.25
CA GLU A 61 -20.68 21.68 -46.98
C GLU A 61 -21.13 20.24 -46.66
N HIS A 62 -20.21 19.26 -46.66
CA HIS A 62 -20.54 17.87 -46.28
C HIS A 62 -20.99 17.70 -44.81
N LYS A 63 -20.65 18.65 -43.92
CA LYS A 63 -21.09 18.64 -42.51
C LYS A 63 -22.48 19.25 -42.34
N ILE A 64 -22.90 20.12 -43.26
CA ILE A 64 -24.22 20.74 -43.30
C ILE A 64 -25.26 19.75 -43.85
N ASP A 65 -24.92 18.99 -44.89
CA ASP A 65 -25.81 17.95 -45.46
C ASP A 65 -26.15 16.82 -44.46
N ARG A 66 -25.22 16.49 -43.55
CA ARG A 66 -25.47 15.51 -42.48
C ARG A 66 -26.36 16.02 -41.34
N ARG A 67 -26.58 17.34 -41.21
CA ARG A 67 -27.47 17.91 -40.20
C ARG A 67 -28.91 18.11 -40.70
N LEU A 68 -29.14 18.01 -42.01
CA LEU A 68 -30.45 18.18 -42.64
C LEU A 68 -31.03 16.86 -43.20
N SER A 69 -30.75 15.74 -42.54
CA SER A 69 -31.42 14.47 -42.84
C SER A 69 -31.87 13.77 -41.56
N THR A 70 -33.17 13.86 -41.28
CA THR A 70 -33.88 13.04 -40.29
C THR A 70 -33.79 11.55 -40.64
N PRO A 71 -33.67 10.63 -39.66
CA PRO A 71 -33.52 9.22 -39.96
C PRO A 71 -34.87 8.56 -40.20
N ARG A 72 -35.09 8.00 -41.40
CA ARG A 72 -36.11 6.97 -41.61
C ARG A 72 -35.60 5.86 -42.53
N SER A 73 -35.65 4.67 -41.95
CA SER A 73 -35.56 3.34 -42.55
C SER A 73 -34.19 2.67 -42.62
N LYS A 74 -34.21 1.48 -42.00
CA LYS A 74 -33.24 0.39 -41.93
C LYS A 74 -32.61 0.08 -43.29
N SER A 75 -31.30 -0.22 -43.31
CA SER A 75 -30.71 -1.35 -44.03
C SER A 75 -29.21 -1.53 -43.72
N LYS A 76 -28.90 -2.68 -43.11
CA LYS A 76 -27.66 -3.49 -43.16
C LYS A 76 -26.32 -2.76 -43.40
N SER A 77 -25.53 -2.58 -42.33
CA SER A 77 -24.08 -2.38 -42.46
C SER A 77 -23.36 -3.74 -42.50
N LEU A 78 -22.87 -4.11 -43.69
CA LEU A 78 -21.76 -5.03 -43.85
C LEU A 78 -20.49 -4.22 -43.65
N SER A 79 -19.84 -4.37 -42.49
CA SER A 79 -18.54 -3.77 -42.20
C SER A 79 -17.45 -4.54 -42.96
N MET A 80 -17.07 -4.02 -44.12
CA MET A 80 -15.85 -4.44 -44.80
C MET A 80 -14.68 -3.65 -44.17
N LYS A 81 -14.09 -4.20 -43.11
CA LYS A 81 -12.80 -3.73 -42.60
C LYS A 81 -11.74 -4.00 -43.66
N ARG A 82 -11.34 -2.95 -44.41
CA ARG A 82 -10.09 -2.96 -45.18
C ARG A 82 -9.18 -1.87 -44.62
N SER A 83 -8.20 -2.36 -43.88
CA SER A 83 -6.99 -1.68 -43.40
C SER A 83 -6.27 -0.95 -44.53
N ILE A 84 -5.94 0.33 -44.30
CA ILE A 84 -4.95 1.05 -45.08
C ILE A 84 -3.75 1.33 -44.18
N SER A 85 -2.64 0.70 -44.55
CA SER A 85 -1.30 0.96 -44.07
C SER A 85 -0.90 2.41 -44.31
N GLY A 86 -0.47 3.10 -43.25
CA GLY A 86 0.28 4.35 -43.35
C GLY A 86 1.73 4.06 -42.95
N SER A 87 2.63 4.09 -43.93
CA SER A 87 4.07 3.91 -43.77
C SER A 87 4.68 5.03 -42.92
N ILE A 88 5.37 4.66 -41.84
CA ILE A 88 6.33 5.53 -41.15
C ILE A 88 7.72 5.16 -41.66
N GLY A 89 8.34 6.11 -42.36
CA GLY A 89 9.74 6.04 -42.78
C GLY A 89 10.68 6.27 -41.59
N ASN A 90 11.27 5.17 -41.15
CA ASN A 90 12.72 4.96 -40.95
C ASN A 90 13.55 6.06 -40.27
N SER A 91 13.92 5.81 -39.00
CA SER A 91 15.22 6.20 -38.45
C SER A 91 15.81 5.06 -37.62
N SER A 92 16.78 4.37 -38.23
CA SER A 92 17.88 3.58 -37.66
C SER A 92 17.73 3.02 -36.23
N GLY A 93 17.39 1.74 -36.14
CA GLY A 93 17.64 0.92 -34.97
C GLY A 93 19.08 0.38 -34.96
N HIS A 94 19.77 0.56 -33.85
CA HIS A 94 20.79 -0.38 -33.39
C HIS A 94 20.24 -1.07 -32.14
N SER A 95 19.76 -2.30 -32.33
CA SER A 95 19.35 -3.20 -31.26
C SER A 95 20.56 -3.97 -30.77
N PHE A 96 21.05 -3.65 -29.56
CA PHE A 96 21.97 -4.50 -28.82
C PHE A 96 21.15 -5.40 -27.88
N THR A 97 21.08 -6.70 -28.21
CA THR A 97 20.68 -7.76 -27.29
C THR A 97 21.83 -8.07 -26.32
N LEU A 98 21.59 -7.94 -25.02
CA LEU A 98 22.46 -8.47 -23.97
C LEU A 98 21.70 -9.55 -23.18
N PRO A 99 22.31 -10.74 -22.96
CA PRO A 99 21.70 -11.83 -22.24
C PRO A 99 21.84 -11.67 -20.72
N PHE A 100 20.80 -12.13 -20.02
CA PHE A 100 20.79 -12.79 -18.71
C PHE A 100 22.05 -12.70 -17.80
N GLY A 101 21.92 -12.09 -16.61
CA GLY A 101 22.83 -12.35 -15.48
C GLY A 101 23.02 -11.23 -14.43
N LEU A 102 22.27 -11.33 -13.31
CA LEU A 102 22.62 -10.85 -11.94
C LEU A 102 22.56 -9.32 -11.61
N PRO A 103 22.59 -8.91 -10.31
CA PRO A 103 21.43 -8.39 -9.56
C PRO A 103 21.58 -6.92 -9.10
N SER A 104 20.52 -6.41 -8.43
CA SER A 104 20.39 -5.06 -7.83
C SER A 104 20.14 -3.92 -8.82
N ALA A 105 18.87 -3.65 -9.07
CA ALA A 105 18.42 -2.36 -9.57
C ALA A 105 17.81 -1.55 -8.41
N ILE A 106 18.44 -0.41 -8.16
CA ILE A 106 17.98 0.70 -7.33
C ILE A 106 16.64 1.20 -7.90
N GLU A 107 15.57 1.18 -7.08
CA GLU A 107 14.25 1.72 -7.43
C GLU A 107 14.33 3.24 -7.57
N PHE A 108 14.21 3.74 -8.81
CA PHE A 108 13.76 5.10 -9.08
C PHE A 108 12.23 5.10 -9.23
N PRO A 109 11.49 5.98 -8.53
CA PRO A 109 10.03 6.04 -8.64
C PRO A 109 9.63 6.66 -9.98
N GLY A 110 9.29 5.80 -10.94
CA GLY A 110 8.66 6.17 -12.21
C GLY A 110 7.20 6.58 -12.00
N GLY A 111 6.81 7.67 -12.67
CA GLY A 111 5.56 8.40 -12.45
C GLY A 111 4.29 7.56 -12.47
N ASN A 112 3.47 7.76 -11.43
CA ASN A 112 2.06 7.41 -11.43
C ASN A 112 1.33 8.35 -12.39
N GLU A 113 0.94 7.81 -13.55
CA GLU A 113 -0.18 8.34 -14.28
C GLU A 113 -1.43 8.24 -13.40
N THR A 114 -2.04 9.41 -13.21
CA THR A 114 -3.38 9.71 -12.73
C THR A 114 -4.40 8.58 -12.93
N HIS A 115 -4.57 7.73 -11.93
CA HIS A 115 -5.88 7.25 -11.46
C HIS A 115 -5.76 6.45 -10.15
N GLY A 116 -6.45 6.92 -9.11
CA GLY A 116 -6.97 6.03 -8.07
C GLY A 116 -6.38 6.17 -6.66
N GLN A 117 -6.40 7.35 -6.06
CA GLN A 117 -6.47 7.49 -4.60
C GLN A 117 -7.33 8.72 -4.24
N ASN A 118 -8.63 8.64 -4.54
CA ASN A 118 -9.67 9.44 -3.91
C ASN A 118 -11.01 8.75 -4.21
N GLN A 119 -11.35 7.77 -3.38
CA GLN A 119 -12.72 7.28 -3.25
C GLN A 119 -12.93 6.84 -1.80
N GLU A 120 -12.91 7.83 -0.90
CA GLU A 120 -13.87 7.85 0.19
C GLU A 120 -14.86 8.99 -0.08
N GLU A 121 -16.13 8.59 -0.16
CA GLU A 121 -17.35 9.40 -0.06
C GLU A 121 -17.66 10.44 -1.17
N LEU A 122 -18.21 9.95 -2.28
CA LEU A 122 -19.35 10.63 -2.90
C LEU A 122 -20.56 9.70 -2.78
N ASN A 123 -21.34 9.90 -1.71
CA ASN A 123 -22.63 9.23 -1.51
C ASN A 123 -23.63 9.75 -2.54
N GLY A 124 -23.84 8.96 -3.59
CA GLY A 124 -25.06 8.94 -4.39
C GLY A 124 -25.67 7.54 -4.27
N ASP A 125 -26.95 7.49 -3.91
CA ASP A 125 -27.72 6.31 -3.53
C ASP A 125 -27.38 5.02 -4.30
N GLY A 126 -26.75 4.07 -3.59
CA GLY A 126 -26.39 2.75 -4.08
C GLY A 126 -25.55 1.99 -3.05
N GLU A 127 -26.21 1.18 -2.23
CA GLU A 127 -25.70 0.23 -1.22
C GLU A 127 -24.25 0.41 -0.68
N VAL A 128 -24.16 0.79 0.59
CA VAL A 128 -22.95 0.72 1.43
C VAL A 128 -22.27 -0.65 1.26
N PRO A 129 -20.95 -0.73 0.98
CA PRO A 129 -20.31 -1.99 0.63
C PRO A 129 -20.31 -2.95 1.83
N LYS A 130 -21.16 -3.99 1.83
CA LYS A 130 -21.14 -5.05 2.86
C LYS A 130 -19.75 -5.69 2.89
N LYS A 131 -19.08 -5.62 4.06
CA LYS A 131 -17.79 -6.26 4.33
C LYS A 131 -17.96 -7.75 4.07
N ALA A 132 -17.12 -8.37 3.24
CA ALA A 132 -17.13 -9.82 3.10
C ALA A 132 -16.86 -10.43 4.48
N PRO A 133 -17.75 -11.26 5.03
CA PRO A 133 -17.54 -11.83 6.35
C PRO A 133 -16.28 -12.70 6.30
N MET A 134 -15.38 -12.53 7.28
CA MET A 134 -14.17 -13.36 7.44
C MET A 134 -14.44 -14.88 7.38
N VAL A 135 -15.68 -15.27 7.67
CA VAL A 135 -16.22 -16.62 7.54
C VAL A 135 -16.16 -17.15 6.10
N GLN A 136 -16.41 -16.32 5.09
CA GLN A 136 -16.33 -16.73 3.67
C GLN A 136 -14.88 -16.99 3.23
N LEU A 137 -13.93 -16.19 3.72
CA LEU A 137 -12.51 -16.43 3.48
C LEU A 137 -12.04 -17.73 4.17
N ALA A 138 -12.50 -17.98 5.40
CA ALA A 138 -12.25 -19.24 6.10
C ALA A 138 -12.87 -20.44 5.36
N LEU A 139 -14.01 -20.25 4.69
CA LEU A 139 -14.67 -21.29 3.90
C LEU A 139 -13.85 -21.70 2.66
N LEU A 140 -13.20 -20.72 1.99
CA LEU A 140 -12.30 -20.96 0.86
C LEU A 140 -11.03 -21.74 1.25
N ASN A 141 -10.65 -21.65 2.53
CA ASN A 141 -9.44 -22.25 3.08
C ASN A 141 -9.66 -23.64 3.69
N LYS A 142 -10.87 -24.21 3.57
CA LYS A 142 -11.24 -25.57 4.02
C LYS A 142 -10.24 -26.68 3.63
N PRO A 143 -9.72 -26.74 2.39
CA PRO A 143 -8.82 -27.82 1.97
C PRO A 143 -7.44 -27.77 2.66
N GLU A 144 -7.00 -26.59 3.07
CA GLU A 144 -5.69 -26.35 3.68
C GLU A 144 -5.76 -26.32 5.22
N VAL A 145 -6.96 -26.52 5.82
CA VAL A 145 -7.16 -26.66 7.27
C VAL A 145 -6.17 -27.61 7.96
N PRO A 146 -5.86 -28.83 7.47
CA PRO A 146 -4.91 -29.70 8.17
C PRO A 146 -3.49 -29.10 8.23
N ILE A 147 -3.06 -28.41 7.17
CA ILE A 147 -1.75 -27.74 7.11
C ILE A 147 -1.74 -26.55 8.06
N LEU A 148 -2.84 -25.80 8.15
CA LEU A 148 -2.99 -24.69 9.07
C LEU A 148 -3.06 -25.13 10.53
N LEU A 149 -3.71 -26.26 10.83
CA LEU A 149 -3.73 -26.82 12.17
C LEU A 149 -2.31 -27.25 12.59
N LEU A 150 -1.58 -27.93 11.71
CA LEU A 150 -0.18 -28.28 11.97
C LEU A 150 0.71 -27.03 12.13
N GLY A 151 0.51 -26.02 11.29
CA GLY A 151 1.19 -24.73 11.39
C GLY A 151 0.87 -24.02 12.71
N SER A 152 -0.39 -24.04 13.15
CA SER A 152 -0.83 -23.44 14.41
C SER A 152 -0.20 -24.14 15.62
N LEU A 153 0.04 -25.45 15.55
CA LEU A 153 0.76 -26.17 16.59
C LEU A 153 2.24 -25.73 16.65
N ALA A 154 2.90 -25.60 15.49
CA ALA A 154 4.27 -25.10 15.42
C ALA A 154 4.38 -23.65 15.94
N ALA A 155 3.43 -22.78 15.56
CA ALA A 155 3.34 -21.41 16.05
C ALA A 155 3.09 -21.34 17.57
N ALA A 156 2.27 -22.24 18.10
CA ALA A 156 2.05 -22.34 19.54
C ALA A 156 3.34 -22.73 20.28
N VAL A 157 4.10 -23.72 19.76
CA VAL A 157 5.40 -24.12 20.32
C VAL A 157 6.40 -22.96 20.27
N HIS A 158 6.48 -22.23 19.15
CA HIS A 158 7.31 -21.04 19.04
C HIS A 158 6.91 -19.97 20.06
N GLY A 159 5.61 -19.71 20.25
CA GLY A 159 5.12 -18.77 21.24
C GLY A 159 5.51 -19.11 22.69
N VAL A 160 5.59 -20.41 23.02
CA VAL A 160 5.99 -20.91 24.35
C VAL A 160 7.48 -20.72 24.63
N LEU A 161 8.34 -20.58 23.60
CA LEU A 161 9.78 -20.49 23.77
C LEU A 161 10.20 -19.29 24.65
N PHE A 162 9.57 -18.13 24.46
CA PHE A 162 9.93 -16.92 25.19
C PHE A 162 9.63 -17.01 26.70
N PRO A 163 8.43 -17.41 27.16
CA PRO A 163 8.18 -17.58 28.60
C PRO A 163 9.04 -18.68 29.24
N VAL A 164 9.27 -19.79 28.52
CA VAL A 164 10.15 -20.87 29.01
C VAL A 164 11.60 -20.38 29.11
N PHE A 165 12.05 -19.47 28.25
CA PHE A 165 13.36 -18.83 28.41
C PHE A 165 13.43 -18.01 29.70
N GLY A 166 12.36 -17.31 30.06
CA GLY A 166 12.25 -16.64 31.36
C GLY A 166 12.40 -17.58 32.56
N LEU A 167 11.79 -18.78 32.49
CA LEU A 167 11.93 -19.84 33.50
C LEU A 167 13.37 -20.35 33.63
N ILE A 168 14.03 -20.60 32.49
CA ILE A 168 15.41 -21.07 32.48
C ILE A 168 16.34 -20.01 33.06
N LEU A 169 16.13 -18.74 32.69
CA LEU A 169 16.94 -17.64 33.17
C LEU A 169 16.76 -17.40 34.68
N SER A 170 15.52 -17.41 35.19
CA SER A 170 15.27 -17.31 36.64
C SER A 170 15.89 -18.48 37.41
N GLY A 171 15.85 -19.69 36.82
CA GLY A 171 16.47 -20.88 37.37
C GLY A 171 17.99 -20.83 37.39
N ALA A 172 18.61 -20.33 36.33
CA ALA A 172 20.05 -20.12 36.23
C ALA A 172 20.52 -19.09 37.26
N ILE A 173 19.80 -17.97 37.42
CA ILE A 173 20.11 -16.94 38.42
C ILE A 173 20.09 -17.54 39.83
N LYS A 174 19.08 -18.35 40.18
CA LYS A 174 19.03 -19.03 41.49
C LYS A 174 20.24 -19.95 41.70
N ALA A 175 20.67 -20.68 40.67
CA ALA A 175 21.79 -21.61 40.78
C ALA A 175 23.09 -20.91 41.24
N PHE A 176 23.32 -19.66 40.82
CA PHE A 176 24.50 -18.87 41.24
C PHE A 176 24.53 -18.52 42.74
N TYR A 177 23.40 -18.61 43.44
CA TYR A 177 23.32 -18.40 44.89
C TYR A 177 23.45 -19.69 45.71
N GLU A 178 23.67 -20.85 45.08
CA GLU A 178 23.85 -22.14 45.75
C GLU A 178 25.32 -22.46 46.04
N GLN A 179 25.56 -23.41 46.96
CA GLN A 179 26.91 -23.87 47.33
C GLN A 179 27.68 -24.45 46.11
N PRO A 180 29.03 -24.34 46.10
CA PRO A 180 29.87 -24.64 44.93
C PRO A 180 29.71 -26.07 44.38
N ASP A 181 29.43 -27.06 45.23
CA ASP A 181 29.23 -28.46 44.80
C ASP A 181 27.93 -28.66 44.01
N LYS A 182 26.86 -27.94 44.38
CA LYS A 182 25.55 -27.99 43.71
C LYS A 182 25.47 -27.01 42.53
N LEU A 183 26.23 -25.92 42.60
CA LEU A 183 26.35 -24.90 41.56
C LEU A 183 26.68 -25.51 40.19
N ARG A 184 27.75 -26.31 40.10
CA ARG A 184 28.21 -26.86 38.81
C ARG A 184 27.16 -27.78 38.16
N LYS A 185 26.49 -28.62 38.98
CA LYS A 185 25.44 -29.54 38.50
C LYS A 185 24.21 -28.76 38.02
N ASN A 186 23.76 -27.78 38.79
CA ASN A 186 22.55 -27.02 38.47
C ASN A 186 22.76 -26.05 37.29
N THR A 187 23.90 -25.37 37.21
CA THR A 187 24.24 -24.51 36.06
C THR A 187 24.42 -25.34 34.79
N SER A 188 25.03 -26.53 34.86
CA SER A 188 25.12 -27.43 33.69
C SER A 188 23.74 -27.92 33.23
N PHE A 189 22.81 -28.17 34.16
CA PHE A 189 21.44 -28.57 33.83
C PHE A 189 20.69 -27.45 33.09
N TRP A 190 20.70 -26.23 33.63
CA TRP A 190 20.04 -25.08 32.99
C TRP A 190 20.71 -24.70 31.66
N GLY A 191 22.05 -24.81 31.57
CA GLY A 191 22.78 -24.63 30.31
C GLY A 191 22.38 -25.66 29.25
N LEU A 192 22.19 -26.93 29.62
CA LEU A 192 21.70 -27.96 28.71
C LEU A 192 20.26 -27.68 28.27
N MET A 193 19.39 -27.18 29.17
CA MET A 193 18.03 -26.77 28.81
C MET A 193 18.00 -25.63 27.79
N CYS A 194 18.94 -24.67 27.84
CA CYS A 194 19.10 -23.66 26.79
C CYS A 194 19.44 -24.27 25.43
N VAL A 195 20.30 -25.29 25.39
CA VAL A 195 20.66 -25.99 24.15
C VAL A 195 19.44 -26.74 23.59
N VAL A 196 18.70 -27.45 24.43
CA VAL A 196 17.47 -28.15 24.04
C VAL A 196 16.45 -27.16 23.45
N MET A 197 16.25 -26.01 24.09
CA MET A 197 15.39 -24.95 23.57
C MET A 197 15.87 -24.43 22.21
N GLY A 198 17.17 -24.23 22.03
CA GLY A 198 17.76 -23.82 20.75
C GLY A 198 17.50 -24.84 19.63
N ILE A 199 17.57 -26.14 19.94
CA ILE A 199 17.23 -27.20 18.97
C ILE A 199 15.74 -27.14 18.61
N ILE A 200 14.86 -26.96 19.61
CA ILE A 200 13.42 -26.82 19.38
C ILE A 200 13.11 -25.58 18.53
N SER A 201 13.80 -24.46 18.74
CA SER A 201 13.58 -23.23 17.97
C SER A 201 14.03 -23.36 16.51
N ILE A 202 15.18 -24.01 16.27
CA ILE A 202 15.70 -24.29 14.92
C ILE A 202 14.70 -25.13 14.10
N ILE A 203 13.93 -26.01 14.74
CA ILE A 203 12.94 -26.85 14.07
C ILE A 203 11.58 -26.14 13.97
N SER A 204 11.11 -25.54 15.05
CA SER A 204 9.74 -25.01 15.16
C SER A 204 9.53 -23.75 14.34
N ILE A 205 10.51 -22.82 14.34
CA ILE A 205 10.38 -21.53 13.64
C ILE A 205 10.29 -21.73 12.12
N PRO A 206 11.20 -22.48 11.46
CA PRO A 206 11.08 -22.73 10.02
C PRO A 206 9.86 -23.58 9.67
N ALA A 207 9.47 -24.53 10.52
CA ALA A 207 8.27 -25.34 10.31
C ALA A 207 7.01 -24.46 10.30
N GLU A 208 6.87 -23.55 11.27
CA GLU A 208 5.79 -22.56 11.32
C GLU A 208 5.71 -21.74 10.02
N PHE A 209 6.79 -21.04 9.67
CA PHE A 209 6.79 -20.16 8.49
C PHE A 209 6.57 -20.93 7.19
N SER A 210 7.10 -22.14 7.08
CA SER A 210 6.93 -22.98 5.88
C SER A 210 5.50 -23.48 5.73
N LEU A 211 4.86 -23.94 6.83
CA LEU A 211 3.49 -24.45 6.79
C LEU A 211 2.48 -23.35 6.48
N PHE A 212 2.60 -22.19 7.14
CA PHE A 212 1.74 -21.03 6.83
C PHE A 212 2.04 -20.44 5.45
N GLY A 213 3.30 -20.45 5.01
CA GLY A 213 3.69 -20.05 3.66
C GLY A 213 3.07 -20.95 2.58
N LEU A 214 3.10 -22.28 2.78
CA LEU A 214 2.48 -23.26 1.87
C LEU A 214 0.96 -23.12 1.83
N ALA A 215 0.30 -22.98 2.98
CA ALA A 215 -1.15 -22.78 3.05
C ALA A 215 -1.57 -21.46 2.36
N GLY A 216 -0.86 -20.36 2.64
CA GLY A 216 -1.10 -19.07 1.99
C GLY A 216 -0.84 -19.11 0.48
N GLY A 217 0.17 -19.88 0.04
CA GLY A 217 0.51 -20.10 -1.36
C GLY A 217 -0.58 -20.84 -2.15
N LYS A 218 -1.10 -21.95 -1.60
CA LYS A 218 -2.20 -22.69 -2.23
C LYS A 218 -3.50 -21.90 -2.26
N LEU A 219 -3.79 -21.14 -1.20
CA LEU A 219 -4.96 -20.28 -1.14
C LEU A 219 -4.91 -19.19 -2.22
N ILE A 220 -3.75 -18.55 -2.42
CA ILE A 220 -3.63 -17.49 -3.42
C ILE A 220 -3.75 -18.03 -4.85
N GLU A 221 -3.17 -19.21 -5.13
CA GLU A 221 -3.31 -19.88 -6.42
C GLU A 221 -4.79 -20.13 -6.74
N ARG A 222 -5.54 -20.66 -5.77
CA ARG A 222 -6.98 -20.94 -5.88
C ARG A 222 -7.80 -19.67 -6.07
N ILE A 223 -7.55 -18.63 -5.27
CA ILE A 223 -8.27 -17.35 -5.40
C ILE A 223 -8.01 -16.74 -6.78
N ARG A 224 -6.78 -16.76 -7.27
CA ARG A 224 -6.44 -16.24 -8.61
C ARG A 224 -7.12 -17.04 -9.71
N ALA A 225 -7.12 -18.37 -9.63
CA ALA A 225 -7.78 -19.22 -10.60
C ALA A 225 -9.29 -18.97 -10.66
N LEU A 226 -9.97 -18.97 -9.49
CA LEU A 226 -11.41 -18.75 -9.40
C LEU A 226 -11.81 -17.33 -9.80
N SER A 227 -11.03 -16.32 -9.39
CA SER A 227 -11.27 -14.92 -9.78
C SER A 227 -11.11 -14.75 -11.28
N PHE A 228 -10.03 -15.28 -11.86
CA PHE A 228 -9.79 -15.19 -13.28
C PHE A 228 -10.86 -15.91 -14.09
N GLN A 229 -11.24 -17.12 -13.67
CA GLN A 229 -12.36 -17.85 -14.26
C GLN A 229 -13.65 -17.03 -14.18
N SER A 230 -13.97 -16.45 -13.03
CA SER A 230 -15.20 -15.66 -12.87
C SER A 230 -15.19 -14.38 -13.71
N ILE A 231 -14.02 -13.72 -13.85
CA ILE A 231 -13.86 -12.51 -14.67
C ILE A 231 -14.12 -12.82 -16.15
N VAL A 232 -13.53 -13.88 -16.71
CA VAL A 232 -13.66 -14.18 -18.14
C VAL A 232 -15.07 -14.63 -18.55
N HIS A 233 -15.92 -15.03 -17.59
CA HIS A 233 -17.32 -15.39 -17.83
C HIS A 233 -18.30 -14.23 -17.64
N GLN A 234 -17.83 -13.04 -17.26
CA GLN A 234 -18.71 -11.86 -17.15
C GLN A 234 -19.18 -11.38 -18.52
N GLU A 235 -20.36 -10.75 -18.53
CA GLU A 235 -20.89 -10.12 -19.73
C GLU A 235 -20.05 -8.93 -20.20
N VAL A 236 -20.08 -8.62 -21.50
CA VAL A 236 -19.29 -7.51 -22.08
C VAL A 236 -19.62 -6.18 -21.41
N ALA A 237 -20.89 -5.95 -21.04
CA ALA A 237 -21.33 -4.74 -20.34
C ALA A 237 -20.65 -4.54 -18.97
N TRP A 238 -20.21 -5.61 -18.31
CA TRP A 238 -19.47 -5.52 -17.05
C TRP A 238 -18.07 -4.93 -17.25
N PHE A 239 -17.45 -5.19 -18.40
CA PHE A 239 -16.16 -4.63 -18.79
C PHE A 239 -16.26 -3.19 -19.29
N ASP A 240 -17.46 -2.73 -19.66
CA ASP A 240 -17.71 -1.34 -20.05
C ASP A 240 -17.69 -0.38 -18.84
N ASP A 241 -17.80 -0.89 -17.60
CA ASP A 241 -17.64 -0.10 -16.38
C ASP A 241 -16.17 0.34 -16.19
N PRO A 242 -15.88 1.65 -16.08
CA PRO A 242 -14.51 2.15 -15.85
C PRO A 242 -13.80 1.53 -14.64
N ARG A 243 -14.55 1.06 -13.63
CA ARG A 243 -14.03 0.38 -12.44
C ARG A 243 -13.43 -1.00 -12.74
N ASN A 244 -13.80 -1.59 -13.88
CA ASN A 244 -13.38 -2.91 -14.33
C ASN A 244 -12.44 -2.80 -15.55
N SER A 245 -11.67 -1.71 -15.64
CA SER A 245 -10.61 -1.57 -16.65
C SER A 245 -9.58 -2.70 -16.52
N SER A 246 -8.92 -3.04 -17.64
CA SER A 246 -7.91 -4.11 -17.69
C SER A 246 -6.79 -3.93 -16.65
N GLY A 247 -6.35 -2.69 -16.43
CA GLY A 247 -5.37 -2.34 -15.41
C GLY A 247 -5.89 -2.57 -13.99
N ALA A 248 -7.13 -2.13 -13.69
CA ALA A 248 -7.74 -2.33 -12.38
C ALA A 248 -7.96 -3.82 -12.06
N LEU A 249 -8.38 -4.62 -13.03
CA LEU A 249 -8.54 -6.07 -12.87
C LEU A 249 -7.20 -6.78 -12.68
N GLY A 250 -6.17 -6.42 -13.45
CA GLY A 250 -4.81 -6.94 -13.26
C GLY A 250 -4.26 -6.63 -11.87
N ALA A 251 -4.47 -5.40 -11.39
CA ALA A 251 -4.10 -5.00 -10.03
C ALA A 251 -4.85 -5.80 -8.96
N ARG A 252 -6.17 -5.99 -9.08
CA ARG A 252 -6.96 -6.82 -8.14
C ARG A 252 -6.50 -8.28 -8.14
N LEU A 253 -6.18 -8.84 -9.31
CA LEU A 253 -5.76 -10.23 -9.41
C LEU A 253 -4.36 -10.46 -8.81
N SER A 254 -3.47 -9.46 -8.88
CA SER A 254 -2.10 -9.56 -8.35
C SER A 254 -1.96 -9.05 -6.91
N ILE A 255 -2.37 -7.81 -6.63
CA ILE A 255 -2.14 -7.10 -5.37
C ILE A 255 -3.12 -7.56 -4.28
N ASP A 256 -4.44 -7.54 -4.53
CA ASP A 256 -5.43 -7.93 -3.50
C ASP A 256 -5.21 -9.38 -3.07
N SER A 257 -4.94 -10.27 -4.03
CA SER A 257 -4.66 -11.67 -3.75
C SER A 257 -3.41 -11.84 -2.87
N SER A 258 -2.36 -11.04 -3.10
CA SER A 258 -1.13 -11.07 -2.30
C SER A 258 -1.35 -10.58 -0.86
N ASN A 259 -2.28 -9.64 -0.66
CA ASN A 259 -2.64 -9.16 0.67
C ASN A 259 -3.50 -10.18 1.43
N VAL A 260 -4.37 -10.92 0.74
CA VAL A 260 -5.11 -12.05 1.33
C VAL A 260 -4.14 -13.13 1.84
N ARG A 261 -3.07 -13.43 1.09
CA ARG A 261 -2.00 -14.33 1.55
C ARG A 261 -1.35 -13.84 2.85
N ARG A 262 -1.01 -12.54 2.95
CA ARG A 262 -0.43 -11.97 4.18
C ARG A 262 -1.37 -12.11 5.39
N LEU A 263 -2.68 -11.97 5.15
CA LEU A 263 -3.68 -12.12 6.21
C LEU A 263 -3.76 -13.57 6.75
N VAL A 264 -3.73 -14.56 5.87
CA VAL A 264 -3.91 -15.97 6.26
C VAL A 264 -2.60 -16.66 6.63
N GLY A 265 -1.50 -16.34 5.95
CA GLY A 265 -0.17 -16.88 6.24
C GLY A 265 0.44 -16.17 7.44
N ASP A 266 0.90 -14.93 7.24
CA ASP A 266 1.76 -14.24 8.21
C ASP A 266 0.99 -13.81 9.47
N ASN A 267 -0.16 -13.15 9.30
CA ASN A 267 -0.90 -12.60 10.43
C ASN A 267 -1.51 -13.69 11.31
N LEU A 268 -2.03 -14.78 10.73
CA LEU A 268 -2.62 -15.86 11.52
C LEU A 268 -1.58 -16.57 12.37
N SER A 269 -0.40 -16.86 11.80
CA SER A 269 0.74 -17.45 12.51
C SER A 269 1.12 -16.61 13.73
N LEU A 270 1.31 -15.31 13.49
CA LEU A 270 1.69 -14.34 14.52
C LEU A 270 0.62 -14.20 15.60
N MET A 271 -0.68 -14.22 15.26
CA MET A 271 -1.76 -14.19 16.27
C MET A 271 -1.73 -15.42 17.18
N VAL A 272 -1.56 -16.62 16.60
CA VAL A 272 -1.46 -17.86 17.38
C VAL A 272 -0.23 -17.84 18.29
N GLN A 273 0.92 -17.43 17.75
CA GLN A 273 2.17 -17.29 18.49
C GLN A 273 2.00 -16.36 19.71
N ILE A 274 1.35 -15.21 19.51
CA ILE A 274 1.21 -14.20 20.57
C ILE A 274 0.20 -14.61 21.63
N ILE A 275 -0.91 -15.23 21.23
CA ILE A 275 -1.87 -15.81 22.17
C ILE A 275 -1.17 -16.89 23.01
N SER A 276 -0.41 -17.78 22.38
CA SER A 276 0.35 -18.82 23.07
C SER A 276 1.38 -18.24 24.05
N ASN A 277 2.15 -17.23 23.62
CA ASN A 277 3.12 -16.53 24.45
C ASN A 277 2.46 -15.86 25.67
N LEU A 278 1.37 -15.12 25.45
CA LEU A 278 0.65 -14.42 26.52
C LEU A 278 0.04 -15.39 27.54
N VAL A 279 -0.65 -16.43 27.06
CA VAL A 279 -1.27 -17.44 27.94
C VAL A 279 -0.21 -18.15 28.76
N THR A 280 0.87 -18.61 28.12
CA THR A 280 1.95 -19.33 28.81
C THR A 280 2.68 -18.45 29.80
N GLY A 281 2.99 -17.20 29.44
CA GLY A 281 3.63 -16.23 30.34
C GLY A 281 2.79 -15.91 31.58
N VAL A 282 1.48 -15.72 31.42
CA VAL A 282 0.55 -15.49 32.54
C VAL A 282 0.43 -16.73 33.42
N VAL A 283 0.31 -17.93 32.84
CA VAL A 283 0.24 -19.20 33.60
C VAL A 283 1.49 -19.40 34.43
N ILE A 284 2.67 -19.23 33.85
CA ILE A 284 3.96 -19.33 34.56
C ILE A 284 4.02 -18.32 35.71
N ALA A 285 3.64 -17.07 35.46
CA ALA A 285 3.67 -16.02 36.48
C ALA A 285 2.74 -16.33 37.66
N ILE A 286 1.52 -16.82 37.39
CA ILE A 286 0.55 -17.18 38.44
C ILE A 286 1.05 -18.37 39.28
N ILE A 287 1.70 -19.36 38.65
CA ILE A 287 2.27 -20.52 39.35
C ILE A 287 3.41 -20.09 40.27
N ALA A 288 4.26 -19.16 39.84
CA ALA A 288 5.39 -18.68 40.63
C ALA A 288 4.93 -17.82 41.83
N ASP A 289 4.18 -16.74 41.59
CA ASP A 289 3.61 -15.91 42.66
C ASP A 289 2.33 -15.22 42.16
N TRP A 290 1.18 -15.78 42.52
CA TRP A 290 -0.13 -15.26 42.11
C TRP A 290 -0.40 -13.84 42.61
N LYS A 291 0.18 -13.40 43.75
CA LYS A 291 -0.05 -12.05 44.28
C LYS A 291 0.72 -11.02 43.47
N LEU A 292 1.99 -11.31 43.16
CA LEU A 292 2.81 -10.43 42.34
C LEU A 292 2.31 -10.41 40.88
N ALA A 293 1.95 -11.57 40.34
CA ALA A 293 1.42 -11.70 38.98
C ALA A 293 0.15 -10.87 38.77
N LEU A 294 -0.81 -10.91 39.70
CA LEU A 294 -2.04 -10.11 39.61
C LEU A 294 -1.76 -8.60 39.58
N ILE A 295 -0.80 -8.13 40.39
CA ILE A 295 -0.42 -6.71 40.41
C ILE A 295 0.10 -6.29 39.04
N ILE A 296 1.01 -7.07 38.45
CA ILE A 296 1.59 -6.75 37.14
C ILE A 296 0.57 -6.90 36.01
N ILE A 297 -0.30 -7.92 36.06
CA ILE A 297 -1.41 -8.08 35.10
C ILE A 297 -2.33 -6.86 35.11
N CYS A 298 -2.57 -6.22 36.26
CA CYS A 298 -3.33 -4.96 36.31
C CYS A 298 -2.60 -3.77 35.65
N VAL A 299 -1.25 -3.78 35.60
CA VAL A 299 -0.45 -2.72 34.97
C VAL A 299 -0.32 -2.91 33.45
N ILE A 300 -0.37 -4.15 32.94
CA ILE A 300 -0.25 -4.45 31.51
C ILE A 300 -1.29 -3.74 30.63
N PRO A 301 -2.60 -3.66 30.99
CA PRO A 301 -3.57 -2.87 30.22
C PRO A 301 -3.21 -1.39 30.13
N LEU A 302 -2.62 -0.83 31.18
CA LEU A 302 -2.22 0.58 31.21
C LEU A 302 -1.07 0.85 30.22
N THR A 303 -0.08 -0.06 30.14
CA THR A 303 0.99 0.01 29.12
C THR A 303 0.44 -0.24 27.71
N GLY A 304 -0.53 -1.14 27.58
CA GLY A 304 -1.22 -1.41 26.31
C GLY A 304 -2.03 -0.21 25.78
N ILE A 305 -2.81 0.45 26.63
CA ILE A 305 -3.57 1.68 26.28
C ILE A 305 -2.61 2.78 25.83
N GLN A 306 -1.51 2.94 26.55
CA GLN A 306 -0.47 3.90 26.26
C GLN A 306 0.22 3.63 24.91
N GLY A 307 0.54 2.37 24.60
CA GLY A 307 1.05 1.96 23.28
C GLY A 307 0.03 2.16 22.16
N TYR A 308 -1.25 1.82 22.39
CA TYR A 308 -2.33 2.04 21.43
C TYR A 308 -2.55 3.52 21.12
N ALA A 309 -2.53 4.38 22.15
CA ALA A 309 -2.64 5.81 21.98
C ALA A 309 -1.49 6.33 21.11
N ASN A 310 -0.24 5.92 21.37
CA ASN A 310 0.92 6.31 20.57
C ASN A 310 0.74 5.96 19.08
N VAL A 311 0.38 4.70 18.78
CA VAL A 311 0.15 4.24 17.39
C VAL A 311 -1.00 5.00 16.73
N LYS A 312 -2.10 5.25 17.45
CA LYS A 312 -3.26 5.98 16.91
C LYS A 312 -2.92 7.44 16.60
N PHE A 313 -2.21 8.12 17.51
CA PHE A 313 -1.76 9.49 17.29
C PHE A 313 -0.84 9.56 16.08
N LEU A 314 0.18 8.69 16.01
CA LEU A 314 1.13 8.69 14.90
C LEU A 314 0.47 8.43 13.54
N ASN A 315 -0.51 7.52 13.48
CA ASN A 315 -1.25 7.21 12.25
C ASN A 315 -2.17 8.36 11.80
N GLY A 316 -2.78 9.10 12.73
CA GLY A 316 -3.59 10.28 12.36
C GLY A 316 -2.75 11.38 11.73
N PHE A 317 -1.63 11.72 12.38
CA PHE A 317 -0.73 12.75 11.87
C PHE A 317 -0.04 12.36 10.55
N SER A 318 0.25 11.07 10.34
CA SER A 318 0.85 10.62 9.08
C SER A 318 -0.13 10.71 7.90
N GLN A 319 -1.44 10.52 8.13
CA GLN A 319 -2.46 10.72 7.10
C GLN A 319 -2.58 12.20 6.72
N ASP A 320 -2.60 13.10 7.70
CA ASP A 320 -2.61 14.55 7.45
C ASP A 320 -1.36 14.99 6.67
N ALA A 321 -0.18 14.51 7.07
CA ALA A 321 1.07 14.78 6.37
C ALA A 321 1.06 14.26 4.92
N LYS A 322 0.44 13.08 4.69
CA LYS A 322 0.28 12.52 3.35
C LYS A 322 -0.58 13.43 2.47
N MET A 323 -1.74 13.89 2.94
CA MET A 323 -2.60 14.80 2.20
C MET A 323 -1.89 16.12 1.86
N MET A 324 -1.16 16.70 2.81
CA MET A 324 -0.39 17.93 2.58
C MET A 324 0.72 17.75 1.55
N ASN A 325 1.37 16.58 1.53
CA ASN A 325 2.41 16.26 0.55
C ASN A 325 1.83 15.94 -0.84
N GLU A 326 0.65 15.32 -0.92
CA GLU A 326 -0.09 15.12 -2.16
C GLU A 326 -0.45 16.47 -2.80
N ASP A 327 -0.97 17.40 -1.99
CA ASP A 327 -1.26 18.78 -2.40
C ASP A 327 -0.03 19.49 -3.01
N ALA A 328 1.13 19.37 -2.37
CA ALA A 328 2.37 19.96 -2.87
C ALA A 328 2.84 19.25 -4.16
N SER A 329 2.77 17.92 -4.18
CA SER A 329 3.16 17.10 -5.33
C SER A 329 2.27 17.37 -6.55
N GLN A 330 0.99 17.65 -6.33
CA GLN A 330 0.06 18.04 -7.39
C GLN A 330 0.50 19.35 -8.05
N VAL A 331 0.88 20.37 -7.27
CA VAL A 331 1.41 21.64 -7.82
C VAL A 331 2.64 21.39 -8.69
N ALA A 332 3.54 20.53 -8.26
CA ALA A 332 4.71 20.15 -9.06
C ALA A 332 4.32 19.38 -10.34
N THR A 333 3.36 18.46 -10.24
CA THR A 333 2.87 17.66 -11.36
C THR A 333 2.20 18.54 -12.42
N ASP A 334 1.36 19.49 -12.01
CA ASP A 334 0.71 20.46 -12.89
C ASP A 334 1.73 21.36 -13.59
N ALA A 335 2.77 21.79 -12.86
CA ALA A 335 3.83 22.62 -13.42
C ALA A 335 4.70 21.89 -14.44
N VAL A 336 5.09 20.64 -14.14
CA VAL A 336 5.95 19.82 -15.02
C VAL A 336 5.17 19.36 -16.26
N SER A 337 3.92 18.90 -16.09
CA SER A 337 3.07 18.52 -17.22
C SER A 337 2.78 19.70 -18.16
N SER A 338 2.71 20.91 -17.63
CA SER A 338 2.48 22.15 -18.38
C SER A 338 3.75 23.02 -18.56
N ILE A 339 4.94 22.41 -18.60
CA ILE A 339 6.22 23.15 -18.57
C ILE A 339 6.36 24.21 -19.66
N ARG A 340 5.87 23.94 -20.88
CA ARG A 340 5.90 24.90 -21.99
C ARG A 340 5.08 26.15 -21.69
N THR A 341 3.92 25.99 -21.04
CA THR A 341 3.06 27.10 -20.64
C THR A 341 3.73 27.91 -19.53
N VAL A 342 4.29 27.25 -18.52
CA VAL A 342 5.02 27.92 -17.44
C VAL A 342 6.17 28.76 -17.97
N ALA A 343 6.97 28.20 -18.88
CA ALA A 343 8.08 28.88 -19.52
C ALA A 343 7.63 30.04 -20.41
N SER A 344 6.52 29.89 -21.14
CA SER A 344 5.97 30.96 -21.98
C SER A 344 5.52 32.19 -21.17
N PHE A 345 5.12 31.99 -19.92
CA PHE A 345 4.74 33.04 -18.98
C PHE A 345 5.89 33.48 -18.06
N CYS A 346 7.11 32.95 -18.24
CA CYS A 346 8.27 33.19 -17.36
C CYS A 346 7.92 33.09 -15.86
N SER A 347 7.05 32.13 -15.52
CA SER A 347 6.40 32.02 -14.21
C SER A 347 7.02 30.94 -13.34
N GLU A 348 8.20 30.42 -13.69
CA GLU A 348 8.91 29.36 -12.97
C GLU A 348 9.12 29.76 -11.50
N LYS A 349 9.67 30.97 -11.27
CA LYS A 349 9.92 31.49 -9.91
C LYS A 349 8.63 31.60 -9.09
N ARG A 350 7.51 31.96 -9.73
CA ARG A 350 6.20 32.05 -9.07
C ARG A 350 5.74 30.67 -8.62
N ILE A 351 5.83 29.68 -9.48
CA ILE A 351 5.43 28.30 -9.18
C ILE A 351 6.33 27.71 -8.10
N THR A 352 7.65 27.93 -8.17
CA THR A 352 8.58 27.48 -7.12
C THR A 352 8.20 28.02 -5.75
N ARG A 353 7.82 29.30 -5.65
CA ARG A 353 7.34 29.89 -4.38
C ARG A 353 6.05 29.27 -3.88
N ILE A 354 5.09 28.99 -4.78
CA ILE A 354 3.82 28.32 -4.40
C ILE A 354 4.11 26.91 -3.85
N TYR A 355 5.01 26.19 -4.52
CA TYR A 355 5.46 24.87 -4.06
C TYR A 355 6.18 24.96 -2.70
N GLU A 356 7.11 25.89 -2.53
CA GLU A 356 7.84 26.12 -1.29
C GLU A 356 6.88 26.42 -0.12
N GLN A 357 5.89 27.29 -0.34
CA GLN A 357 4.87 27.61 0.66
C GLN A 357 4.03 26.37 1.06
N LYS A 358 3.66 25.52 0.09
CA LYS A 358 2.96 24.25 0.37
C LYS A 358 3.85 23.27 1.15
N CYS A 359 5.13 23.18 0.79
CA CYS A 359 6.11 22.37 1.51
C CYS A 359 6.37 22.88 2.94
N GLU A 360 6.34 24.19 3.18
CA GLU A 360 6.55 24.76 4.52
C GLU A 360 5.46 24.34 5.50
N ALA A 361 4.20 24.28 5.06
CA ALA A 361 3.12 23.72 5.87
C ALA A 361 3.39 22.25 6.23
N SER A 362 3.81 21.44 5.25
CA SER A 362 4.17 20.02 5.47
C SER A 362 5.36 19.88 6.42
N LYS A 363 6.37 20.75 6.30
CA LYS A 363 7.55 20.79 7.18
C LYS A 363 7.16 21.11 8.62
N ASN A 364 6.34 22.13 8.84
CA ASN A 364 5.88 22.52 10.17
C ASN A 364 5.01 21.42 10.81
N GLN A 365 4.18 20.76 10.02
CA GLN A 365 3.42 19.60 10.48
C GLN A 365 4.34 18.43 10.85
N GLY A 366 5.36 18.17 10.02
CA GLY A 366 6.39 17.17 10.31
C GLY A 366 7.14 17.45 11.62
N PHE A 367 7.47 18.71 11.90
CA PHE A 367 8.11 19.10 13.16
C PHE A 367 7.21 18.85 14.38
N LYS A 368 5.94 19.26 14.32
CA LYS A 368 4.96 18.99 15.39
C LYS A 368 4.75 17.49 15.62
N THR A 369 4.64 16.74 14.54
CA THR A 369 4.49 15.27 14.56
C THR A 369 5.73 14.60 15.15
N GLY A 370 6.92 15.08 14.78
CA GLY A 370 8.18 14.59 15.32
C GLY A 370 8.32 14.82 16.82
N ILE A 371 7.98 16.00 17.32
CA ILE A 371 7.99 16.29 18.77
C ILE A 371 6.95 15.45 19.49
N ALA A 372 5.70 15.43 19.00
CA ALA A 372 4.63 14.65 19.62
C ALA A 372 4.95 13.14 19.63
N GLY A 373 5.48 12.62 18.52
CA GLY A 373 5.93 11.24 18.39
C GLY A 373 7.10 10.92 19.32
N GLY A 374 8.09 11.81 19.42
CA GLY A 374 9.24 11.67 20.32
C GLY A 374 8.84 11.66 21.80
N ILE A 375 7.98 12.59 22.23
CA ILE A 375 7.43 12.63 23.60
C ILE A 375 6.60 11.37 23.87
N GLY A 376 5.73 10.98 22.93
CA GLY A 376 4.93 9.77 23.05
C GLY A 376 5.79 8.52 23.19
N PHE A 377 6.87 8.42 22.42
CA PHE A 377 7.81 7.29 22.48
C PHE A 377 8.61 7.29 23.80
N GLY A 378 9.11 8.45 24.24
CA GLY A 378 9.77 8.59 25.53
C GLY A 378 8.86 8.21 26.71
N PHE A 379 7.59 8.62 26.66
CA PHE A 379 6.59 8.25 27.66
C PHE A 379 6.33 6.73 27.67
N SER A 380 6.35 6.06 26.50
CA SER A 380 6.28 4.58 26.43
C SER A 380 7.40 3.91 27.20
N PHE A 381 8.64 4.34 26.98
CA PHE A 381 9.79 3.76 27.66
C PHE A 381 9.79 4.08 29.16
N LEU A 382 9.39 5.30 29.54
CA LEU A 382 9.23 5.66 30.94
C LEU A 382 8.24 4.73 31.64
N MET A 383 7.05 4.51 31.06
CA MET A 383 6.03 3.64 31.64
C MET A 383 6.49 2.17 31.74
N LEU A 384 7.24 1.69 30.75
CA LEU A 384 7.86 0.36 30.77
C LEU A 384 8.83 0.22 31.95
N TYR A 385 9.76 1.17 32.12
CA TYR A 385 10.72 1.12 33.22
C TYR A 385 10.08 1.33 34.60
N LEU A 386 9.03 2.15 34.70
CA LEU A 386 8.24 2.27 35.93
C LEU A 386 7.56 0.96 36.30
N THR A 387 7.05 0.22 35.30
CA THR A 387 6.47 -1.11 35.52
C THR A 387 7.52 -2.10 36.04
N TYR A 388 8.74 -2.06 35.50
CA TYR A 388 9.85 -2.87 36.01
C TYR A 388 10.24 -2.49 37.44
N GLY A 389 10.36 -1.19 37.72
CA GLY A 389 10.64 -0.68 39.05
C GLY A 389 9.59 -1.10 40.07
N LEU A 390 8.30 -1.01 39.70
CA LEU A 390 7.19 -1.47 40.53
C LEU A 390 7.27 -2.99 40.80
N CYS A 391 7.56 -3.79 39.77
CA CYS A 391 7.71 -5.24 39.89
C CYS A 391 8.79 -5.62 40.90
N PHE A 392 9.98 -5.03 40.79
CA PHE A 392 11.07 -5.30 41.73
C PHE A 392 10.85 -4.70 43.12
N TYR A 393 10.22 -3.53 43.22
CA TYR A 393 9.89 -2.92 44.51
C TYR A 393 8.90 -3.77 45.31
N VAL A 394 7.77 -4.15 44.69
CA VAL A 394 6.76 -4.99 45.33
C VAL A 394 7.28 -6.40 45.58
N GLY A 395 7.98 -6.99 44.60
CA GLY A 395 8.62 -8.30 44.74
C GLY A 395 9.64 -8.32 45.89
N GLY A 396 10.48 -7.30 46.00
CA GLY A 396 11.44 -7.14 47.10
C GLY A 396 10.75 -7.00 48.46
N GLN A 397 9.60 -6.31 48.53
CA GLN A 397 8.80 -6.26 49.74
C GLN A 397 8.23 -7.63 50.13
N PHE A 398 7.77 -8.44 49.17
CA PHE A 398 7.28 -9.80 49.44
C PHE A 398 8.40 -10.73 49.93
N VAL A 399 9.59 -10.62 49.35
CA VAL A 399 10.77 -11.34 49.83
C VAL A 399 11.14 -10.92 51.25
N ARG A 400 11.13 -9.61 51.55
CA ARG A 400 11.43 -9.09 52.90
C ARG A 400 10.47 -9.58 53.98
N HIS A 401 9.19 -9.74 53.65
CA HIS A 401 8.17 -10.28 54.57
C HIS A 401 8.09 -11.82 54.57
N GLY A 402 9.01 -12.51 53.88
CA GLY A 402 9.03 -13.98 53.80
C GLY A 402 7.83 -14.59 53.07
N LYS A 403 7.14 -13.83 52.22
CA LYS A 403 5.94 -14.29 51.49
C LYS A 403 6.26 -14.96 50.15
N SER A 404 7.43 -14.67 49.57
CA SER A 404 7.88 -15.18 48.26
C SER A 404 9.40 -15.33 48.23
N ASN A 405 9.93 -16.21 47.37
CA ASN A 405 11.37 -16.32 47.17
C ASN A 405 11.87 -15.34 46.11
N SER A 406 13.17 -15.02 46.15
CA SER A 406 13.82 -14.20 45.12
C SER A 406 13.69 -14.82 43.72
N ARG A 407 13.75 -16.16 43.62
CA ARG A 407 13.54 -16.89 42.36
C ARG A 407 12.17 -16.61 41.76
N ASP A 408 11.11 -16.72 42.57
CA ASP A 408 9.72 -16.61 42.11
C ASP A 408 9.45 -15.20 41.58
N VAL A 409 10.05 -14.17 42.20
CA VAL A 409 10.01 -12.78 41.72
C VAL A 409 10.67 -12.62 40.35
N PHE A 410 11.86 -13.20 40.14
CA PHE A 410 12.52 -13.18 38.83
C PHE A 410 11.72 -13.96 37.77
N GLU A 411 11.10 -15.06 38.16
CA GLU A 411 10.28 -15.90 37.29
C GLU A 411 9.04 -15.14 36.78
N VAL A 412 8.32 -14.46 37.68
CA VAL A 412 7.20 -13.56 37.32
C VAL A 412 7.66 -12.43 36.41
N PHE A 413 8.78 -11.78 36.75
CA PHE A 413 9.33 -10.66 35.98
C PHE A 413 9.66 -11.07 34.54
N PHE A 414 10.47 -12.12 34.36
CA PHE A 414 10.89 -12.54 33.01
C PHE A 414 9.73 -13.12 32.19
N ALA A 415 8.82 -13.89 32.80
CA ALA A 415 7.67 -14.45 32.09
C ALA A 415 6.74 -13.36 31.54
N LEU A 416 6.41 -12.34 32.34
CA LEU A 416 5.51 -11.26 31.92
C LEU A 416 6.22 -10.25 31.00
N MET A 417 7.50 -9.97 31.22
CA MET A 417 8.28 -9.06 30.38
C MET A 417 8.42 -9.60 28.95
N LEU A 418 8.79 -10.89 28.81
CA LEU A 418 8.93 -11.54 27.51
C LEU A 418 7.58 -11.76 26.82
N ALA A 419 6.50 -11.98 27.58
CA ALA A 419 5.14 -11.99 27.04
C ALA A 419 4.71 -10.63 26.46
N THR A 420 5.06 -9.54 27.16
CA THR A 420 4.69 -8.17 26.76
C THR A 420 5.41 -7.70 25.49
N LEU A 421 6.65 -8.15 25.26
CA LEU A 421 7.38 -7.88 24.01
C LEU A 421 6.63 -8.44 22.78
N GLY A 422 5.99 -9.60 22.91
CA GLY A 422 5.16 -10.18 21.85
C GLY A 422 3.95 -9.31 21.50
N VAL A 423 3.24 -8.81 22.50
CA VAL A 423 2.03 -7.96 22.32
C VAL A 423 2.35 -6.66 21.57
N SER A 424 3.54 -6.09 21.80
CA SER A 424 3.97 -4.86 21.12
C SER A 424 4.04 -5.04 19.60
N GLN A 425 4.47 -6.21 19.12
CA GLN A 425 4.58 -6.51 17.70
C GLN A 425 3.20 -6.62 17.01
N THR A 426 2.17 -7.12 17.70
CA THR A 426 0.79 -7.19 17.18
C THR A 426 0.20 -5.81 16.88
N SER A 427 0.50 -4.83 17.74
CA SER A 427 -0.12 -3.51 17.69
C SER A 427 0.23 -2.74 16.41
N ALA A 428 1.46 -2.93 15.90
CA ALA A 428 1.89 -2.41 14.61
C ALA A 428 1.10 -3.06 13.45
N MET A 429 0.86 -4.37 13.51
CA MET A 429 0.22 -5.14 12.43
C MET A 429 -1.31 -5.00 12.39
N ALA A 430 -1.95 -4.64 13.50
CA ALA A 430 -3.39 -4.35 13.54
C ALA A 430 -3.80 -3.21 12.57
N SER A 431 -2.86 -2.32 12.24
CA SER A 431 -3.04 -1.29 11.22
C SER A 431 -3.17 -1.87 9.80
N ASP A 432 -2.39 -2.90 9.47
CA ASP A 432 -2.44 -3.58 8.17
C ASP A 432 -3.67 -4.47 8.00
N SER A 433 -4.14 -5.09 9.09
CA SER A 433 -5.40 -5.86 9.07
C SER A 433 -6.63 -4.99 8.74
N LYS A 434 -6.62 -3.70 9.10
CA LYS A 434 -7.72 -2.77 8.73
C LYS A 434 -7.73 -2.46 7.24
N LYS A 435 -6.56 -2.26 6.62
CA LYS A 435 -6.44 -2.09 5.16
C LYS A 435 -6.95 -3.31 4.39
N SER A 436 -6.88 -4.49 5.01
CA SER A 436 -7.25 -5.76 4.39
C SER A 436 -8.74 -6.09 4.35
N LYS A 437 -9.62 -5.31 5.00
CA LYS A 437 -11.05 -5.67 5.12
C LYS A 437 -11.91 -5.23 3.93
N GLY A 438 -11.32 -4.57 2.93
CA GLY A 438 -12.00 -4.02 1.75
C GLY A 438 -11.69 -4.71 0.42
N PHE A 439 -11.26 -5.99 0.40
CA PHE A 439 -10.81 -6.61 -0.85
C PHE A 439 -11.95 -6.95 -1.80
N SER A 440 -11.95 -6.27 -2.94
CA SER A 440 -12.92 -6.43 -4.02
C SER A 440 -12.71 -7.74 -4.80
N CYS A 441 -11.48 -8.27 -4.81
CA CYS A 441 -11.15 -9.56 -5.43
C CYS A 441 -11.98 -10.73 -4.85
N LEU A 442 -12.21 -10.74 -3.54
CA LEU A 442 -13.07 -11.76 -2.91
C LEU A 442 -14.53 -11.68 -3.38
N ARG A 443 -15.04 -10.46 -3.67
CA ARG A 443 -16.42 -10.28 -4.16
C ARG A 443 -16.61 -10.88 -5.55
N ILE A 444 -15.61 -10.75 -6.42
CA ILE A 444 -15.66 -11.28 -7.78
C ILE A 444 -15.68 -12.81 -7.77
N CYS A 445 -14.93 -13.46 -6.86
CA CYS A 445 -15.01 -14.91 -6.65
C CYS A 445 -16.43 -15.38 -6.28
N PHE A 446 -17.19 -14.61 -5.50
CA PHE A 446 -18.50 -15.02 -5.01
C PHE A 446 -19.67 -14.56 -5.89
N ALA A 447 -19.53 -13.45 -6.61
CA ALA A 447 -20.53 -13.00 -7.58
C ALA A 447 -20.70 -13.98 -8.75
N GLY A 448 -19.65 -14.76 -9.07
CA GLY A 448 -19.75 -15.86 -10.04
C GLY A 448 -20.40 -17.14 -9.51
N SER A 449 -20.77 -17.22 -8.22
CA SER A 449 -21.43 -18.41 -7.64
C SER A 449 -22.95 -18.29 -7.47
N GLU A 450 -23.53 -17.12 -7.79
CA GLU A 450 -24.97 -16.88 -7.78
C GLU A 450 -25.61 -16.88 -9.20
N VAL A 451 -24.94 -17.49 -10.19
CA VAL A 451 -25.50 -17.73 -11.53
C VAL A 451 -25.50 -19.22 -11.86
#